data_AF-X1MMD3-F1
#
_entry.id   AF-X1MMD3-F1
#
_cell.length_a   1.000
_cell.length_b   1.000
_cell.length_c   1.000
_cell.angle_alpha   90.00
_cell.angle_beta   90.00
_cell.angle_gamma   90.00
#
_symmetry.space_group_name_H-M   'P 1'
#
loop_
_entity.id
_entity.type
_entity.pdbx_description
1 polymer ?
#
loop_
_entity_poly.entity_id
_entity_poly.type
_entity_poly.pdbx_seq_one_letter_code
_entity_poly.pdbx_strand_id
1 'polypeptide(L)'
;MTVVTKDITFQTEGNCDIIDITPQVAGKVEESGVNNGIITLFVCGSTAGVTTIEYESRLLRDFKDMWDRMIPRSISYEHDKT
;
A
#
# COMPACT_ATOMS: atom_id res chain seq x y z
N MET A 1 -10.86 16.94 -20.85
CA MET A 1 -9.94 16.23 -19.95
C MET A 1 -10.71 15.90 -18.68
N THR A 2 -11.00 14.62 -18.45
CA THR A 2 -11.77 14.17 -17.30
C THR A 2 -10.81 13.79 -16.18
N VAL A 3 -11.09 14.22 -14.95
CA VAL A 3 -10.39 13.78 -13.74
C VAL A 3 -11.42 13.21 -12.80
N VAL A 4 -11.21 11.98 -12.34
CA VAL A 4 -12.07 11.31 -11.36
C VAL A 4 -11.21 10.96 -10.15
N THR A 5 -11.62 11.43 -8.98
CA THR A 5 -10.99 11.10 -7.70
C THR A 5 -11.91 10.17 -6.93
N LYS A 6 -11.37 9.08 -6.41
CA LYS A 6 -12.10 8.14 -5.56
C LYS A 6 -11.21 7.72 -4.39
N ASP A 7 -11.84 7.41 -3.26
CA ASP A 7 -11.16 6.95 -2.05
C ASP A 7 -11.40 5.46 -1.82
N ILE A 8 -10.42 4.79 -1.22
CA ILE A 8 -10.52 3.42 -0.71
C ILE A 8 -9.96 3.40 0.71
N THR A 9 -10.74 2.86 1.65
CA THR A 9 -10.38 2.83 3.07
C THR A 9 -10.17 1.39 3.51
N PHE A 10 -9.13 1.16 4.31
CA PHE A 10 -8.79 -0.14 4.87
C PHE A 10 -8.55 -0.04 6.37
N GLN A 11 -8.81 -1.13 7.07
CA GLN A 11 -8.32 -1.36 8.43
C GLN A 11 -7.18 -2.36 8.35
N THR A 12 -6.03 -2.02 8.95
CA THR A 12 -4.81 -2.83 8.90
C THR A 12 -4.49 -3.39 10.28
N GLU A 13 -3.85 -4.55 10.34
CA GLU A 13 -3.34 -5.12 11.60
C GLU A 13 -2.01 -4.47 12.07
N GLY A 14 -1.44 -3.58 11.26
CA GLY A 14 -0.13 -2.97 11.50
C GLY A 14 1.03 -3.93 11.18
N ASN A 15 2.25 -3.58 11.58
CA ASN A 15 3.41 -4.49 11.50
C ASN A 15 3.72 -5.02 10.08
N CYS A 16 3.68 -4.16 9.05
CA CYS A 16 3.80 -4.57 7.65
C CYS A 16 2.66 -5.53 7.24
N ASP A 17 1.42 -5.15 7.55
CA ASP A 17 0.24 -5.76 6.95
C ASP A 17 0.22 -5.43 5.45
N ILE A 18 0.02 -6.45 4.62
CA ILE A 18 0.08 -6.33 3.15
C ILE A 18 -1.29 -6.72 2.64
N ILE A 19 -1.96 -5.77 1.99
CA ILE A 19 -3.33 -5.93 1.49
C ILE A 19 -3.28 -5.83 -0.03
N ASP A 20 -3.79 -6.85 -0.73
CA ASP A 20 -4.05 -6.73 -2.16
C ASP A 20 -5.20 -5.76 -2.39
N ILE A 21 -4.89 -4.61 -2.99
CA ILE A 21 -5.85 -3.57 -3.34
C ILE A 21 -6.26 -3.64 -4.81
N THR A 22 -5.71 -4.59 -5.58
CA THR A 22 -5.96 -4.74 -7.02
C THR A 22 -7.46 -4.85 -7.35
N PRO A 23 -8.26 -5.69 -6.67
CA PRO A 23 -9.69 -5.79 -6.93
C PRO A 23 -10.45 -4.48 -6.70
N GLN A 24 -10.11 -3.75 -5.65
CA GLN A 24 -10.75 -2.50 -5.25
C GLN A 24 -10.39 -1.39 -6.25
N VAL A 25 -9.12 -1.31 -6.67
CA VAL A 25 -8.67 -0.36 -7.70
C VAL A 25 -9.36 -0.66 -9.03
N ALA A 26 -9.40 -1.93 -9.46
CA ALA A 26 -10.06 -2.33 -10.70
C ALA A 26 -11.55 -1.91 -10.73
N GLY A 27 -12.29 -2.16 -9.64
CA GLY A 27 -13.68 -1.70 -9.51
C GLY A 27 -13.81 -0.18 -9.61
N LYS A 28 -12.90 0.57 -8.96
CA LYS A 28 -12.92 2.05 -9.02
C LYS A 28 -12.59 2.61 -10.40
N VAL A 29 -11.74 1.93 -11.16
CA VAL A 29 -11.44 2.25 -12.56
C VAL A 29 -12.64 1.98 -13.45
N GLU A 30 -13.29 0.82 -13.31
CA GLU A 30 -14.50 0.48 -14.08
C GLU A 30 -15.62 1.50 -13.83
N GLU A 31 -15.88 1.81 -12.56
CA GLU A 31 -16.86 2.83 -12.16
C GLU A 31 -16.49 4.26 -12.62
N SER A 32 -15.27 4.52 -13.08
CA SER A 32 -14.85 5.86 -13.54
C SER A 32 -15.34 6.17 -14.96
N GLY A 33 -15.63 5.15 -15.77
CA GLY A 33 -15.98 5.29 -17.18
C GLY A 33 -14.84 5.82 -18.07
N VAL A 34 -13.61 5.94 -17.55
CA VAL A 34 -12.44 6.39 -18.32
C VAL A 34 -11.84 5.22 -19.09
N ASN A 35 -11.91 5.27 -20.43
CA ASN A 35 -11.45 4.19 -21.30
C ASN A 35 -9.94 4.21 -21.60
N ASN A 36 -9.28 5.37 -21.48
CA ASN A 36 -7.85 5.52 -21.73
C ASN A 36 -7.31 6.69 -20.90
N GLY A 37 -6.24 6.44 -20.13
CA GLY A 37 -5.65 7.44 -19.25
C GLY A 37 -4.60 6.84 -18.33
N ILE A 38 -4.34 7.55 -17.24
CA ILE A 38 -3.38 7.16 -16.19
C ILE A 38 -4.12 7.09 -14.86
N ILE A 39 -3.72 6.15 -14.02
CA ILE A 39 -4.17 6.04 -12.63
C ILE A 39 -3.02 6.50 -11.73
N THR A 40 -3.33 7.38 -10.79
CA THR A 40 -2.43 7.73 -9.69
C THR A 40 -2.98 7.16 -8.40
N LEU A 41 -2.21 6.29 -7.74
CA LEU A 41 -2.52 5.80 -6.40
C LEU A 41 -1.69 6.58 -5.39
N PHE A 42 -2.35 7.06 -4.33
CA PHE A 42 -1.71 7.87 -3.29
C PHE A 42 -2.19 7.42 -1.91
N VAL A 43 -1.27 7.27 -0.98
CA VAL A 43 -1.56 6.95 0.43
C VAL A 43 -1.52 8.24 1.24
N CYS A 44 -2.61 8.51 1.94
CA CYS A 44 -2.71 9.61 2.88
C CYS A 44 -1.99 9.24 4.19
N GLY A 45 -0.72 9.64 4.34
CA GLY A 45 0.06 9.42 5.56
C GLY A 45 1.53 9.12 5.28
N SER A 46 2.34 9.02 6.33
CA SER A 46 3.80 8.78 6.22
C SER A 46 4.23 7.35 6.57
N THR A 47 3.34 6.52 7.11
CA THR A 47 3.66 5.19 7.69
C THR A 47 3.14 4.02 6.88
N ALA A 48 2.65 4.26 5.66
CA ALA A 48 2.20 3.25 4.71
C ALA A 48 2.69 3.59 3.30
N GLY A 49 2.72 2.59 2.42
CA GLY A 49 3.19 2.74 1.04
C GLY A 49 2.35 1.92 0.06
N VAL A 50 2.44 2.30 -1.22
CA VAL A 50 1.87 1.52 -2.34
C VAL A 50 3.03 0.93 -3.13
N THR A 51 2.95 -0.35 -3.43
CA THR A 51 3.91 -1.03 -4.30
C THR A 51 3.20 -2.08 -5.13
N THR A 52 3.89 -2.57 -6.15
CA THR A 52 3.49 -3.74 -6.93
C THR A 52 4.39 -4.91 -6.58
N ILE A 53 3.80 -6.06 -6.29
CA ILE A 53 4.51 -7.31 -6.00
C ILE A 53 3.60 -8.47 -6.42
N GLU A 54 4.18 -9.62 -6.78
CA GLU A 54 3.38 -10.84 -6.94
C GLU A 54 2.77 -11.23 -5.59
N TYR A 55 1.44 -11.39 -5.55
CA TYR A 55 0.70 -11.65 -4.31
C TYR A 55 0.74 -13.14 -3.94
N GLU A 56 1.95 -13.66 -3.71
CA GLU A 56 2.19 -15.04 -3.32
C GLU A 56 2.64 -15.10 -1.84
N SER A 57 2.04 -16.01 -1.07
CA SER A 57 2.20 -16.09 0.38
C SER A 57 3.65 -16.14 0.90
N ARG A 58 4.56 -16.85 0.22
CA ARG A 58 5.97 -16.97 0.61
C ARG A 58 6.74 -15.71 0.23
N LEU A 59 6.50 -15.15 -0.95
CA LEU A 59 7.10 -13.88 -1.33
C LEU A 59 6.65 -12.73 -0.40
N LEU A 60 5.39 -12.70 -0.01
CA LEU A 60 4.89 -11.73 0.98
C LEU A 60 5.59 -11.90 2.33
N ARG A 61 5.88 -13.13 2.74
CA ARG A 61 6.68 -13.39 3.94
C ARG A 61 8.12 -12.90 3.78
N ASP A 62 8.77 -13.21 2.66
CA ASP A 62 10.13 -12.74 2.35
C ASP A 62 10.21 -11.20 2.37
N PHE A 63 9.17 -10.53 1.87
CA PHE A 63 9.07 -9.07 1.87
C PHE A 63 8.93 -8.49 3.29
N LYS A 64 8.12 -9.12 4.16
CA LYS A 64 8.05 -8.75 5.59
C LYS A 64 9.39 -8.96 6.29
N ASP A 65 10.03 -10.10 6.08
CA ASP A 65 11.33 -10.44 6.66
C ASP A 65 12.45 -9.50 6.17
N MET A 66 12.34 -8.94 4.96
CA MET A 66 13.22 -7.87 4.48
C MET A 66 13.04 -6.58 5.31
N TRP A 67 11.81 -6.14 5.56
CA TRP A 67 11.55 -4.94 6.36
C TRP A 67 12.07 -5.09 7.79
N ASP A 68 11.86 -6.23 8.43
CA ASP A 68 12.35 -6.46 9.80
C ASP A 68 13.89 -6.43 9.88
N ARG A 69 14.59 -6.83 8.82
CA ARG A 69 16.06 -6.72 8.72
C ARG A 69 16.52 -5.29 8.43
N MET A 70 15.81 -4.56 7.57
CA MET A 70 16.21 -3.22 7.11
C MET A 70 15.82 -2.11 8.10
N ILE A 71 14.70 -2.30 8.81
CA ILE A 71 14.13 -1.35 9.76
C ILE A 71 13.83 -2.09 11.07
N PRO A 72 14.88 -2.50 11.81
CA PRO A 72 14.72 -3.32 13.01
C PRO A 72 14.04 -2.54 14.14
N ARG A 73 12.99 -3.13 14.73
CA ARG A 73 12.25 -2.49 15.83
C ARG A 73 12.97 -2.55 17.19
N SER A 74 14.02 -3.36 17.29
CA SER A 74 14.77 -3.59 18.53
C SER A 74 15.85 -2.54 18.79
N ILE A 75 15.94 -1.49 17.97
CA ILE A 75 16.88 -0.38 18.16
C ILE A 75 16.14 0.92 18.46
N SER A 76 16.81 1.87 19.08
CA SER A 76 16.24 3.19 19.35
C SER A 76 16.33 4.05 18.09
N TYR A 77 15.19 4.58 17.65
CA TYR A 77 15.12 5.65 16.66
C TYR A 77 14.98 7.01 17.35
N GLU A 78 15.67 8.04 16.84
CA GLU A 78 15.49 9.41 17.36
C GLU A 78 14.05 9.90 17.19
N HIS A 79 13.33 9.43 16.17
CA HIS A 79 11.93 9.81 15.94
C HIS A 79 10.98 9.33 17.05
N ASP A 80 11.33 8.23 17.74
CA ASP A 80 10.54 7.68 18.83
C ASP A 80 10.83 8.37 20.17
N LYS A 81 11.92 9.15 20.24
CA LYS A 81 12.29 9.91 21.44
C LYS A 81 11.47 11.20 21.48
N THR A 82 10.28 11.11 22.04
CA THR A 82 9.45 12.28 22.43
C THR A 82 9.97 12.93 23.71
#